data_AF-A0A7Y3B869-F1
#
_entry.id   AF-A0A7Y3B869-F1
#
_cell.length_a   1.000
_cell.length_b   1.000
_cell.length_c   1.000
_cell.angle_alpha   90.00
_cell.angle_beta   90.00
_cell.angle_gamma   90.00
#
_symmetry.space_group_name_H-M   'P 1'
#
loop_
_entity.id
_entity.type
_entity.pdbx_description
1 polymer ?
#
loop_
_entity_poly.entity_id
_entity_poly.type
_entity_poly.pdbx_seq_one_letter_code
_entity_poly.pdbx_strand_id
1 'polypeptide(L)'
;MNKLPTQINKTIYSIVFLVIIPLFLWFWATHTEDLINLPLIQSTLIGWLLVIGGVILMAWAMFSLKKYGKGLPMNAYPPPRFVTKGPYKIFRHPIYWGFSIILIGYFIITNSSSGLWLVTPIAILAMIALVMGYEDIDLKKRFPNESIKTILDLPTKIEEPASIRARLISLFWVIASLLLSNLIIVKLVGSTAALLGKPLVLQFPVKNPYLLLLTVLFILAIPFIIKRMDHIFNWVITSLIAIGISTFIALLCPAVGAQYLAGKDAFVYMVPIFLVLLSIRSIFKHSKGLGILFSLIGVSLMIIQLAFSNSAELHLISSIIIFLLADYYFYIWLSLKNASEKIANSWKEWVFGKVRVINHGFYVGFGSFLGILLAGILVGDAYAWAILMFAFVVVIFSALWAQVIEGSEKLKRPFGYYGALVGIIFASLAVWIMGFNVWVIIGVISVVMPWVQGIGRFRCLVNGCCHGSKVDHPDIGIRYFHNRSRVCGISHLKGELLHPTPLYAMIWLFLVGFVLLFLWQHDFSPSFIFGLYLILTGIGRFVEEAYRGEVQTPIFRGLRLYQWTAILSVLLGIIMTLINVNVVVVASTLGWMTLISAIIGGLFTTFAMGVDFPQSNARFSRLV
;
A
#
# COMPACT_ATOMS: atom_id res chain seq x y z
N MET A 1 -27.78 20.74 -27.95
CA MET A 1 -26.53 21.26 -28.54
C MET A 1 -25.42 20.99 -27.51
N ASN A 2 -24.66 19.89 -27.51
CA ASN A 2 -23.49 19.55 -28.35
C ASN A 2 -23.31 18.01 -28.40
N LYS A 3 -24.00 17.31 -29.32
CA LYS A 3 -23.93 15.82 -29.44
C LYS A 3 -22.64 15.33 -30.14
N LEU A 4 -22.09 16.09 -31.10
CA LEU A 4 -20.88 15.70 -31.83
C LEU A 4 -19.61 15.70 -30.95
N PRO A 5 -19.29 16.77 -30.20
CA PRO A 5 -18.10 16.79 -29.32
C PRO A 5 -18.15 15.69 -28.25
N THR A 6 -19.35 15.38 -27.75
CA THR A 6 -19.55 14.33 -26.74
C THR A 6 -19.42 12.92 -27.32
N GLN A 7 -19.78 12.69 -28.60
CA GLN A 7 -19.51 11.42 -29.27
C GLN A 7 -18.03 11.22 -29.55
N ILE A 8 -17.34 12.23 -30.09
CA ILE A 8 -15.89 12.18 -30.36
C ILE A 8 -15.13 11.87 -29.07
N ASN A 9 -15.43 12.56 -27.97
CA ASN A 9 -14.76 12.30 -26.69
C ASN A 9 -15.02 10.89 -26.13
N LYS A 10 -16.21 10.33 -26.34
CA LYS A 10 -16.52 8.95 -25.96
C LYS A 10 -15.74 7.94 -26.81
N THR A 11 -15.64 8.18 -28.12
CA THR A 11 -14.85 7.32 -29.02
C THR A 11 -13.38 7.35 -28.64
N ILE A 12 -12.80 8.53 -28.41
CA ILE A 12 -11.41 8.67 -27.94
C ILE A 12 -11.22 7.91 -26.62
N TYR A 13 -12.14 8.09 -25.66
CA TYR A 13 -12.09 7.38 -24.39
C TYR A 13 -12.14 5.85 -24.58
N SER A 14 -13.02 5.34 -25.44
CA SER A 14 -13.06 3.91 -25.77
C SER A 14 -11.74 3.42 -26.35
N ILE A 15 -11.14 4.16 -27.31
CA ILE A 15 -9.87 3.79 -27.93
C ILE A 15 -8.75 3.73 -26.88
N VAL A 16 -8.72 4.71 -25.97
CA VAL A 16 -7.73 4.73 -24.88
C VAL A 16 -7.80 3.45 -24.05
N PHE A 17 -9.00 3.07 -23.58
CA PHE A 17 -9.13 1.92 -22.68
C PHE A 17 -9.11 0.56 -23.35
N LEU A 18 -9.62 0.44 -24.59
CA LEU A 18 -9.70 -0.84 -25.31
C LEU A 18 -8.45 -1.15 -26.13
N VAL A 19 -7.68 -0.14 -26.54
CA VAL A 19 -6.54 -0.32 -27.44
C VAL A 19 -5.26 0.23 -26.81
N ILE A 20 -5.23 1.52 -26.45
CA ILE A 20 -3.98 2.17 -26.03
C ILE A 20 -3.47 1.59 -24.71
N ILE A 21 -4.31 1.45 -23.68
CA ILE A 21 -3.89 0.91 -22.38
C ILE A 21 -3.41 -0.55 -22.52
N PRO A 22 -4.15 -1.49 -23.14
CA PRO A 22 -3.67 -2.85 -23.32
C PRO A 22 -2.34 -2.93 -24.10
N LEU A 23 -2.19 -2.17 -25.20
CA LEU A 23 -0.94 -2.11 -25.96
C LEU A 23 0.20 -1.52 -25.14
N PHE A 24 -0.08 -0.50 -24.33
CA PHE A 24 0.91 0.12 -23.44
C PHE A 24 1.36 -0.84 -22.35
N LEU A 25 0.45 -1.60 -21.73
CA LEU A 25 0.79 -2.62 -20.72
C LEU A 25 1.60 -3.76 -21.34
N TRP A 26 1.25 -4.19 -22.55
CA TRP A 26 2.05 -5.18 -23.30
C TRP A 26 3.44 -4.65 -23.64
N PHE A 27 3.52 -3.43 -24.18
CA PHE A 27 4.79 -2.76 -24.48
C PHE A 27 5.68 -2.65 -23.24
N TRP A 28 5.10 -2.22 -22.11
CA TRP A 28 5.81 -2.15 -20.85
C TRP A 28 6.36 -3.52 -20.44
N ALA A 29 5.52 -4.56 -20.40
CA ALA A 29 5.94 -5.92 -20.04
C ALA A 29 7.11 -6.41 -20.92
N THR A 30 7.02 -6.22 -22.24
CA THR A 30 8.07 -6.67 -23.17
C THR A 30 9.41 -5.97 -22.94
N HIS A 31 9.40 -4.67 -22.62
CA HIS A 31 10.64 -3.89 -22.44
C HIS A 31 11.20 -3.97 -21.01
N THR A 32 10.47 -4.56 -20.08
CA THR A 32 10.95 -4.86 -18.72
C THR A 32 11.10 -6.35 -18.48
N GLU A 33 11.10 -7.20 -19.52
CA GLU A 33 11.20 -8.65 -19.38
C GLU A 33 12.55 -9.06 -18.77
N ASP A 34 13.64 -8.54 -19.34
CA ASP A 34 15.01 -8.84 -18.89
C ASP A 34 15.32 -8.33 -17.48
N LEU A 35 14.51 -7.42 -16.95
CA LEU A 35 14.65 -6.86 -15.60
C LEU A 35 14.00 -7.74 -14.53
N ILE A 36 13.05 -8.61 -14.91
CA ILE A 36 12.26 -9.40 -13.96
C ILE A 36 12.64 -10.88 -14.04
N ASN A 37 13.67 -11.25 -13.27
CA ASN A 37 14.15 -12.63 -13.14
C ASN A 37 13.31 -13.46 -12.15
N LEU A 38 11.99 -13.42 -12.29
CA LEU A 38 11.04 -14.18 -11.49
C LEU A 38 10.51 -15.41 -12.27
N PRO A 39 10.04 -16.46 -11.57
CA PRO A 39 9.70 -17.71 -12.23
C PRO A 39 8.44 -17.59 -13.09
N LEU A 40 8.53 -18.20 -14.27
CA LEU A 40 7.42 -18.31 -15.21
C LEU A 40 6.36 -19.30 -14.71
N ILE A 41 5.09 -18.99 -14.98
CA ILE A 41 3.99 -19.95 -14.85
C ILE A 41 3.62 -20.38 -16.27
N GLN A 42 4.06 -21.57 -16.66
CA GLN A 42 3.85 -22.10 -18.00
C GLN A 42 2.65 -23.06 -18.00
N SER A 43 1.54 -22.61 -18.58
CA SER A 43 0.39 -23.49 -18.84
C SER A 43 -0.52 -22.90 -19.90
N THR A 44 -0.38 -23.38 -21.14
CA THR A 44 -1.17 -22.92 -22.28
C THR A 44 -2.67 -23.11 -22.06
N LEU A 45 -3.07 -24.25 -21.48
CA LEU A 45 -4.48 -24.55 -21.18
C LEU A 45 -5.05 -23.58 -20.15
N ILE A 46 -4.38 -23.40 -19.00
CA ILE A 46 -4.84 -22.48 -17.95
C ILE A 46 -4.87 -21.05 -18.49
N GLY A 47 -3.84 -20.65 -19.24
CA GLY A 47 -3.77 -19.34 -19.87
C GLY A 47 -4.98 -19.04 -20.74
N TRP A 48 -5.33 -19.94 -21.68
CA TRP A 48 -6.51 -19.74 -22.54
C TRP A 48 -7.82 -19.78 -21.78
N LEU A 49 -7.98 -20.67 -20.79
CA LEU A 49 -9.17 -20.72 -19.94
C LEU A 49 -9.39 -19.39 -19.21
N LEU A 50 -8.32 -18.80 -18.68
CA LEU A 50 -8.36 -17.49 -18.02
C LEU A 50 -8.73 -16.39 -19.04
N VAL A 51 -8.05 -16.30 -20.19
CA VAL A 51 -8.35 -15.28 -21.21
C VAL A 51 -9.81 -15.36 -21.66
N ILE A 52 -10.29 -16.55 -22.03
CA ILE A 52 -11.67 -16.75 -22.49
C ILE A 52 -12.67 -16.41 -21.37
N GLY A 53 -12.44 -16.93 -20.16
CA GLY A 53 -13.30 -16.65 -19.01
C GLY A 53 -13.37 -15.17 -18.66
N GLY A 54 -12.23 -14.48 -18.69
CA GLY A 54 -12.13 -13.05 -18.44
C GLY A 54 -12.84 -12.21 -19.52
N VAL A 55 -12.69 -12.58 -20.80
CA VAL A 55 -13.41 -11.93 -21.92
C VAL A 55 -14.92 -12.11 -21.78
N ILE A 56 -15.39 -13.32 -21.47
CA ILE A 56 -16.82 -13.60 -21.27
C ILE A 56 -17.38 -12.76 -20.11
N LEU A 57 -16.70 -12.75 -18.95
CA LEU A 57 -17.12 -11.96 -17.79
C LEU A 57 -17.17 -10.46 -18.12
N MET A 58 -16.13 -9.95 -18.78
CA MET A 58 -16.04 -8.55 -19.17
C MET A 58 -17.15 -8.17 -20.15
N ALA A 59 -17.35 -8.96 -21.22
CA ALA A 59 -18.39 -8.72 -22.21
C ALA A 59 -19.80 -8.78 -21.60
N TRP A 60 -20.06 -9.76 -20.71
CA TRP A 60 -21.33 -9.89 -20.00
C TRP A 60 -21.60 -8.67 -19.11
N ALA A 61 -20.57 -8.13 -18.46
CA ALA A 61 -20.67 -6.93 -17.63
C ALA A 61 -20.94 -5.67 -18.46
N MET A 62 -20.17 -5.45 -19.54
CA MET A 62 -20.38 -4.32 -20.45
C MET A 62 -21.78 -4.35 -21.07
N PHE A 63 -22.26 -5.52 -21.49
CA PHE A 63 -23.62 -5.70 -21.99
C PHE A 63 -24.66 -5.36 -20.92
N SER A 64 -24.45 -5.81 -19.67
CA SER A 64 -25.37 -5.54 -18.56
C SER A 64 -25.46 -4.05 -18.23
N LEU A 65 -24.35 -3.30 -18.24
CA LEU A 65 -24.37 -1.84 -18.10
C LEU A 65 -25.11 -1.16 -19.24
N LYS A 66 -24.87 -1.59 -20.49
CA LYS A 66 -25.58 -1.04 -21.66
C LYS A 66 -27.08 -1.29 -21.58
N LYS A 67 -27.50 -2.52 -21.26
CA LYS A 67 -28.90 -2.94 -21.25
C LYS A 67 -29.69 -2.31 -20.09
N TYR A 68 -29.16 -2.43 -18.87
CA TYR A 68 -29.87 -2.05 -17.63
C TYR A 68 -29.49 -0.66 -17.14
N GLY A 69 -28.21 -0.29 -17.23
CA GLY A 69 -27.70 1.01 -16.81
C GLY A 69 -27.96 2.13 -17.82
N LYS A 70 -28.29 1.79 -19.07
CA LYS A 70 -28.51 2.72 -20.20
C LYS A 70 -27.30 3.60 -20.52
N GLY A 71 -26.09 3.08 -20.27
CA GLY A 71 -24.83 3.78 -20.55
C GLY A 71 -23.70 2.81 -20.91
N LEU A 72 -22.57 3.36 -21.35
CA LEU A 72 -21.36 2.61 -21.63
C LEU A 72 -20.52 2.45 -20.35
N PRO A 73 -19.62 1.44 -20.30
CA PRO A 73 -18.68 1.24 -19.20
C PRO A 73 -17.56 2.30 -19.23
N MET A 74 -17.91 3.57 -18.99
CA MET A 74 -16.99 4.69 -19.06
C MET A 74 -17.05 5.51 -17.79
N ASN A 75 -15.96 5.58 -17.03
CA ASN A 75 -15.96 6.30 -15.75
C ASN A 75 -16.16 7.80 -15.94
N ALA A 76 -15.66 8.35 -17.06
CA ALA A 76 -15.89 9.74 -17.44
C ALA A 76 -17.31 10.01 -17.97
N TYR A 77 -18.04 8.96 -18.38
CA TYR A 77 -19.40 9.04 -18.91
C TYR A 77 -20.28 7.93 -18.33
N PRO A 78 -20.47 7.90 -17.00
CA PRO A 78 -20.98 6.72 -16.34
C PRO A 78 -22.46 6.50 -16.65
N PRO A 79 -22.96 5.26 -16.52
CA PRO A 79 -24.36 4.96 -16.72
C PRO A 79 -25.28 5.77 -15.79
N PRO A 80 -26.42 6.28 -16.28
CA PRO A 80 -27.35 7.08 -15.49
C PRO A 80 -28.15 6.26 -14.47
N ARG A 81 -28.25 4.94 -14.63
CA ARG A 81 -29.00 4.06 -13.73
C ARG A 81 -28.08 3.08 -13.02
N PHE A 82 -28.34 2.86 -11.74
CA PHE A 82 -27.66 1.85 -10.94
C PHE A 82 -28.01 0.44 -11.43
N VAL A 83 -27.02 -0.45 -11.50
CA VAL A 83 -27.18 -1.81 -12.08
C VAL A 83 -26.83 -2.87 -11.04
N THR A 84 -27.82 -3.68 -10.69
CA THR A 84 -27.70 -4.84 -9.78
C THR A 84 -27.95 -6.18 -10.47
N LYS A 85 -28.18 -6.18 -11.79
CA LYS A 85 -28.51 -7.36 -12.60
C LYS A 85 -27.28 -7.89 -13.35
N GLY A 86 -27.34 -9.17 -13.74
CA GLY A 86 -26.23 -9.82 -14.45
C GLY A 86 -25.02 -10.05 -13.54
N PRO A 87 -23.78 -9.84 -14.01
CA PRO A 87 -22.58 -10.08 -13.20
C PRO A 87 -22.44 -9.08 -12.05
N TYR A 88 -23.12 -7.93 -12.11
CA TYR A 88 -23.17 -6.94 -11.01
C TYR A 88 -23.96 -7.43 -9.78
N LYS A 89 -24.72 -8.53 -9.91
CA LYS A 89 -25.27 -9.23 -8.75
C LYS A 89 -24.17 -9.97 -7.99
N ILE A 90 -23.10 -10.41 -8.67
CA ILE A 90 -22.06 -11.28 -8.14
C ILE A 90 -20.85 -10.48 -7.68
N PHE A 91 -20.37 -9.55 -8.51
CA PHE A 91 -19.18 -8.73 -8.28
C PHE A 91 -19.55 -7.24 -8.31
N ARG A 92 -18.86 -6.42 -7.51
CA ARG A 92 -18.98 -4.95 -7.58
C ARG A 92 -18.41 -4.39 -8.88
N HIS A 93 -17.25 -4.91 -9.30
CA HIS A 93 -16.51 -4.43 -10.46
C HIS A 93 -16.15 -5.58 -11.43
N PRO A 94 -17.14 -6.26 -12.05
CA PRO A 94 -16.90 -7.44 -12.88
C PRO A 94 -16.05 -7.15 -14.13
N ILE A 95 -16.04 -5.92 -14.64
CA ILE A 95 -15.17 -5.51 -15.76
C ILE A 95 -13.70 -5.56 -15.33
N TYR A 96 -13.36 -5.03 -14.15
CA TYR A 96 -11.99 -5.07 -13.62
C TYR A 96 -11.54 -6.48 -13.26
N TRP A 97 -12.44 -7.31 -12.73
CA TRP A 97 -12.17 -8.74 -12.57
C TRP A 97 -11.87 -9.41 -13.90
N GLY A 98 -12.73 -9.22 -14.91
CA GLY A 98 -12.52 -9.78 -16.25
C GLY A 98 -11.21 -9.35 -16.86
N PHE A 99 -10.88 -8.06 -16.81
CA PHE A 99 -9.62 -7.53 -17.33
C PHE A 99 -8.40 -8.07 -16.59
N SER A 100 -8.44 -8.17 -15.27
CA SER A 100 -7.35 -8.75 -14.46
C SER A 100 -7.10 -10.21 -14.84
N ILE A 101 -8.17 -11.01 -15.01
CA ILE A 101 -8.09 -12.41 -15.41
C ILE A 101 -7.50 -12.54 -16.83
N ILE A 102 -7.89 -11.66 -17.76
CA ILE A 102 -7.30 -11.61 -19.11
C ILE A 102 -5.80 -11.34 -19.04
N LEU A 103 -5.35 -10.35 -18.26
CA LEU A 103 -3.92 -10.03 -18.13
C LEU A 103 -3.12 -11.23 -17.60
N ILE A 104 -3.59 -11.87 -16.53
CA ILE A 104 -2.95 -13.07 -15.96
C ILE A 104 -2.87 -14.18 -17.02
N GLY A 105 -3.99 -14.49 -17.67
CA GLY A 105 -4.05 -15.54 -18.69
C GLY A 105 -3.14 -15.25 -19.88
N TYR A 106 -3.15 -14.01 -20.37
CA TYR A 106 -2.33 -13.59 -21.51
C TYR A 106 -0.84 -13.73 -21.22
N PHE A 107 -0.36 -13.22 -20.08
CA PHE A 107 1.07 -13.30 -19.75
C PHE A 107 1.54 -14.71 -19.35
N ILE A 108 0.63 -15.60 -18.93
CA ILE A 108 0.89 -17.05 -18.84
C ILE A 108 1.08 -17.66 -20.23
N ILE A 109 0.25 -17.30 -21.23
CA ILE A 109 0.38 -17.82 -22.60
C ILE A 109 1.67 -17.32 -23.26
N THR A 110 1.98 -16.03 -23.09
CA THR A 110 3.17 -15.43 -23.70
C THR A 110 4.45 -15.68 -22.90
N ASN A 111 4.37 -16.43 -21.80
CA ASN A 111 5.51 -16.70 -20.90
C ASN A 111 6.26 -15.43 -20.48
N SER A 112 5.53 -14.37 -20.11
CA SER A 112 6.14 -13.11 -19.65
C SER A 112 6.16 -13.04 -18.13
N SER A 113 7.37 -13.11 -17.57
CA SER A 113 7.64 -12.92 -16.15
C SER A 113 7.28 -11.50 -15.72
N SER A 114 7.69 -10.51 -16.51
CA SER A 114 7.43 -9.10 -16.22
C SER A 114 5.94 -8.76 -16.30
N GLY A 115 5.25 -9.30 -17.30
CA GLY A 115 3.81 -9.18 -17.44
C GLY A 115 3.05 -9.71 -16.21
N LEU A 116 3.46 -10.88 -15.69
CA LEU A 116 2.79 -11.54 -14.57
C LEU A 116 3.11 -10.91 -13.21
N TRP A 117 4.38 -10.57 -12.96
CA TRP A 117 4.86 -10.18 -11.63
C TRP A 117 5.05 -8.67 -11.42
N LEU A 118 5.13 -7.89 -12.50
CA LEU A 118 5.24 -6.43 -12.43
C LEU A 118 3.97 -5.75 -12.97
N VAL A 119 3.65 -5.97 -14.23
CA VAL A 119 2.60 -5.21 -14.94
C VAL A 119 1.21 -5.53 -14.41
N THR A 120 0.89 -6.82 -14.24
CA THR A 120 -0.44 -7.24 -13.78
C THR A 120 -0.75 -6.77 -12.35
N PRO A 121 0.13 -6.94 -11.34
CA PRO A 121 -0.13 -6.45 -9.99
C PRO A 121 -0.27 -4.93 -9.95
N ILE A 122 0.56 -4.18 -10.69
CA ILE A 122 0.47 -2.72 -10.74
C ILE A 122 -0.82 -2.27 -11.44
N ALA A 123 -1.24 -2.93 -12.52
CA ALA A 123 -2.51 -2.64 -13.17
C ALA A 123 -3.70 -2.89 -12.24
N ILE A 124 -3.68 -3.99 -11.47
CA ILE A 124 -4.70 -4.29 -10.45
C ILE A 124 -4.71 -3.20 -9.36
N LEU A 125 -3.54 -2.81 -8.83
CA LEU A 125 -3.42 -1.72 -7.86
C LEU A 125 -3.94 -0.39 -8.41
N ALA A 126 -3.65 -0.07 -9.67
CA ALA A 126 -4.16 1.13 -10.33
C ALA A 126 -5.70 1.10 -10.49
N MET A 127 -6.28 -0.06 -10.83
CA MET A 127 -7.74 -0.22 -10.87
C MET A 127 -8.37 -0.07 -9.48
N ILE A 128 -7.77 -0.65 -8.44
CA ILE A 128 -8.22 -0.48 -7.05
C ILE A 128 -8.15 1.01 -6.65
N ALA A 129 -7.06 1.69 -6.99
CA ALA A 129 -6.91 3.11 -6.72
C ALA A 129 -7.94 3.97 -7.47
N LEU A 130 -8.26 3.64 -8.72
CA LEU A 130 -9.32 4.30 -9.48
C LEU A 130 -10.69 4.08 -8.83
N VAL A 131 -10.98 2.87 -8.35
CA VAL A 131 -12.22 2.58 -7.63
C VAL A 131 -12.30 3.38 -6.33
N MET A 132 -11.28 3.30 -5.48
CA MET A 132 -11.28 3.97 -4.16
C MET A 132 -11.19 5.49 -4.26
N GLY A 133 -10.42 6.00 -5.21
CA GLY A 133 -10.14 7.43 -5.37
C GLY A 133 -11.10 8.18 -6.29
N TYR A 134 -11.99 7.47 -7.00
CA TYR A 134 -12.94 8.09 -7.92
C TYR A 134 -14.30 7.39 -7.96
N GLU A 135 -14.36 6.11 -8.38
CA GLU A 135 -15.66 5.49 -8.70
C GLU A 135 -16.57 5.24 -7.49
N ASP A 136 -16.04 4.73 -6.38
CA ASP A 136 -16.85 4.42 -5.19
C ASP A 136 -17.40 5.72 -4.57
N ILE A 137 -16.59 6.78 -4.59
CA ILE A 137 -16.99 8.12 -4.13
C ILE A 137 -18.09 8.68 -5.04
N ASP A 138 -17.91 8.59 -6.37
CA ASP A 138 -18.90 9.04 -7.35
C ASP A 138 -20.20 8.22 -7.29
N LEU A 139 -20.12 6.91 -7.12
CA LEU A 139 -21.29 6.02 -6.99
C LEU A 139 -22.11 6.36 -5.75
N LYS A 140 -21.47 6.54 -4.59
CA LYS A 140 -22.16 6.96 -3.36
C LYS A 140 -22.83 8.32 -3.51
N LYS A 141 -22.22 9.23 -4.27
CA LYS A 141 -22.80 10.56 -4.54
C LYS A 141 -24.00 10.49 -5.48
N ARG A 142 -23.93 9.69 -6.55
CA ARG A 142 -25.01 9.59 -7.55
C ARG A 142 -26.17 8.70 -7.10
N PHE A 143 -25.90 7.71 -6.27
CA PHE A 143 -26.88 6.70 -5.83
C PHE A 143 -26.83 6.49 -4.31
N PRO A 144 -27.12 7.51 -3.49
CA PRO A 144 -26.94 7.45 -2.03
C PRO A 144 -27.85 6.41 -1.33
N ASN A 145 -29.00 6.10 -1.91
CA ASN A 145 -29.98 5.16 -1.34
C ASN A 145 -29.85 3.73 -1.86
N GLU A 146 -28.94 3.49 -2.82
CA GLU A 146 -28.78 2.18 -3.44
C GLU A 146 -27.76 1.33 -2.68
N SER A 147 -28.07 0.05 -2.49
CA SER A 147 -27.13 -0.87 -1.88
C SER A 147 -26.10 -1.36 -2.90
N ILE A 148 -24.83 -1.10 -2.64
CA ILE A 148 -23.69 -1.58 -3.45
C ILE A 148 -23.36 -3.06 -3.12
N LYS A 149 -24.15 -3.73 -2.27
CA LYS A 149 -23.85 -5.09 -1.81
C LYS A 149 -24.05 -6.14 -2.91
N THR A 150 -23.04 -6.98 -3.13
CA THR A 150 -23.05 -8.07 -4.12
C THR A 150 -22.97 -9.45 -3.48
N ILE A 151 -23.18 -10.53 -4.25
CA ILE A 151 -23.14 -11.91 -3.74
C ILE A 151 -21.81 -12.21 -3.08
N LEU A 152 -20.68 -11.89 -3.73
CA LEU A 152 -19.33 -12.20 -3.20
C LEU A 152 -18.80 -11.19 -2.19
N ASP A 153 -19.57 -10.18 -1.80
CA ASP A 153 -19.13 -9.27 -0.76
C ASP A 153 -18.92 -10.00 0.58
N LEU A 154 -17.93 -9.53 1.32
CA LEU A 154 -17.69 -10.00 2.69
C LEU A 154 -18.96 -9.85 3.54
N PRO A 155 -19.17 -10.75 4.53
CA PRO A 155 -20.29 -10.63 5.46
C PRO A 155 -20.33 -9.26 6.12
N THR A 156 -21.51 -8.82 6.56
CA THR A 156 -21.62 -7.57 7.30
C THR A 156 -21.48 -7.79 8.80
N LYS A 157 -20.88 -6.82 9.48
CA LYS A 157 -20.77 -6.80 10.94
C LYS A 157 -22.13 -6.43 11.56
N ILE A 158 -23.00 -7.43 11.72
CA ILE A 158 -24.32 -7.31 12.33
C ILE A 158 -24.56 -8.46 13.32
N GLU A 159 -25.39 -8.22 14.33
CA GLU A 159 -25.67 -9.17 15.42
C GLU A 159 -26.81 -10.16 15.07
N GLU A 160 -26.78 -10.71 13.85
CA GLU A 160 -27.80 -11.63 13.35
C GLU A 160 -27.24 -13.06 13.19
N PRO A 161 -28.11 -14.09 13.12
CA PRO A 161 -27.70 -15.45 12.79
C PRO A 161 -26.97 -15.53 11.44
N ALA A 162 -25.88 -16.28 11.40
CA ALA A 162 -25.06 -16.44 10.21
C ALA A 162 -25.77 -17.25 9.12
N SER A 163 -26.12 -16.57 8.02
CA SER A 163 -26.69 -17.19 6.82
C SER A 163 -25.75 -18.19 6.15
N ILE A 164 -26.30 -19.20 5.48
CA ILE A 164 -25.51 -20.19 4.70
C ILE A 164 -24.62 -19.50 3.67
N ARG A 165 -25.13 -18.45 3.03
CA ARG A 165 -24.41 -17.64 2.05
C ARG A 165 -23.16 -17.02 2.67
N ALA A 166 -23.28 -16.38 3.83
CA ALA A 166 -22.15 -15.75 4.50
C ALA A 166 -21.06 -16.76 4.86
N ARG A 167 -21.45 -17.97 5.32
CA ARG A 167 -20.51 -19.05 5.64
C ARG A 167 -19.71 -19.48 4.40
N LEU A 168 -20.39 -19.71 3.28
CA LEU A 168 -19.75 -20.14 2.03
C LEU A 168 -18.83 -19.07 1.44
N ILE A 169 -19.24 -17.80 1.44
CA ILE A 169 -18.40 -16.69 0.95
C ILE A 169 -17.17 -16.50 1.84
N SER A 170 -17.34 -16.66 3.15
CA SER A 170 -16.25 -16.57 4.13
C SER A 170 -15.20 -17.65 3.85
N LEU A 171 -15.64 -18.88 3.63
CA LEU A 171 -14.75 -19.98 3.22
C LEU A 171 -14.08 -19.69 1.88
N PHE A 172 -14.84 -19.25 0.88
CA PHE A 172 -14.31 -18.93 -0.44
C PHE A 172 -13.16 -17.93 -0.34
N TRP A 173 -13.34 -16.80 0.35
CA TRP A 173 -12.28 -15.79 0.46
C TRP A 173 -11.08 -16.26 1.25
N VAL A 174 -11.28 -16.90 2.41
CA VAL A 174 -10.16 -17.37 3.23
C VAL A 174 -9.34 -18.44 2.50
N ILE A 175 -10.01 -19.43 1.88
CA ILE A 175 -9.32 -20.51 1.16
C ILE A 175 -8.69 -19.99 -0.13
N ALA A 176 -9.39 -19.17 -0.94
CA ALA A 176 -8.82 -18.63 -2.17
C ALA A 176 -7.60 -17.75 -1.89
N SER A 177 -7.63 -16.90 -0.86
CA SER A 177 -6.49 -16.09 -0.44
C SER A 177 -5.34 -16.93 0.11
N LEU A 178 -5.62 -17.98 0.88
CA LEU A 178 -4.58 -18.88 1.38
C LEU A 178 -3.88 -19.62 0.23
N LEU A 179 -4.66 -20.20 -0.70
CA LEU A 179 -4.12 -20.89 -1.87
C LEU A 179 -3.29 -19.97 -2.75
N LEU A 180 -3.77 -18.74 -3.00
CA LEU A 180 -3.03 -17.74 -3.74
C LEU A 180 -1.72 -17.35 -3.02
N SER A 181 -1.77 -17.12 -1.72
CA SER A 181 -0.58 -16.84 -0.90
C SER A 181 0.43 -17.98 -0.99
N ASN A 182 0.01 -19.23 -0.77
CA ASN A 182 0.88 -20.39 -0.84
C ASN A 182 1.50 -20.54 -2.23
N LEU A 183 0.71 -20.33 -3.30
CA LEU A 183 1.20 -20.38 -4.68
C LEU A 183 2.25 -19.30 -4.95
N ILE A 184 1.99 -18.05 -4.52
CA ILE A 184 2.94 -16.94 -4.67
C ILE A 184 4.24 -17.24 -3.92
N ILE A 185 4.16 -17.69 -2.66
CA ILE A 185 5.35 -17.98 -1.86
C ILE A 185 6.13 -19.14 -2.49
N VAL A 186 5.49 -20.26 -2.81
CA VAL A 186 6.20 -21.42 -3.39
C VAL A 186 6.82 -21.10 -4.74
N LYS A 187 6.18 -20.26 -5.56
CA LYS A 187 6.75 -19.85 -6.85
C LYS A 187 7.88 -18.86 -6.67
N LEU A 188 7.66 -17.73 -5.99
CA LEU A 188 8.63 -16.65 -5.91
C LEU A 188 9.80 -16.93 -4.96
N VAL A 189 9.54 -17.66 -3.87
CA VAL A 189 10.52 -17.89 -2.80
C VAL A 189 11.10 -19.30 -2.88
N GLY A 190 10.28 -20.30 -3.20
CA GLY A 190 10.71 -21.70 -3.27
C GLY A 190 11.03 -22.29 -1.90
N SER A 191 12.01 -23.20 -1.86
CA SER A 191 12.51 -23.78 -0.61
C SER A 191 13.71 -22.96 -0.15
N THR A 192 13.53 -22.18 0.91
CA THR A 192 14.60 -21.40 1.52
C THR A 192 15.02 -22.05 2.83
N ALA A 193 16.34 -22.14 3.06
CA ALA A 193 16.87 -22.58 4.34
C ALA A 193 16.36 -21.67 5.48
N ALA A 194 15.97 -22.29 6.58
CA ALA A 194 15.55 -21.56 7.77
C ALA A 194 16.71 -20.74 8.33
N LEU A 195 16.42 -19.53 8.81
CA LEU A 195 17.40 -18.72 9.52
C LEU A 195 17.89 -19.41 10.79
N LEU A 196 16.98 -20.09 11.49
CA LEU A 196 17.27 -20.87 12.69
C LEU A 196 16.25 -22.00 12.84
N GLY A 197 16.57 -22.98 13.68
CA GLY A 197 15.65 -24.05 14.06
C GLY A 197 15.63 -25.22 13.08
N LYS A 198 14.85 -26.23 13.42
CA LYS A 198 14.74 -27.48 12.64
C LYS A 198 13.28 -27.97 12.64
N PRO A 199 12.91 -28.89 11.73
CA PRO A 199 11.60 -29.54 11.81
C PRO A 199 11.43 -30.27 13.14
N LEU A 200 10.21 -30.27 13.69
CA LEU A 200 9.91 -30.97 14.94
C LEU A 200 10.01 -32.49 14.72
N VAL A 201 10.85 -33.17 15.49
CA VAL A 201 10.97 -34.63 15.45
C VAL A 201 9.95 -35.25 16.41
N LEU A 202 8.98 -35.98 15.86
CA LEU A 202 8.00 -36.73 16.64
C LEU A 202 8.49 -38.17 16.85
N GLN A 203 8.24 -38.73 18.04
CA GLN A 203 8.61 -40.10 18.39
C GLN A 203 7.87 -41.15 17.54
N PHE A 204 6.67 -40.80 17.04
CA PHE A 204 5.93 -41.62 16.08
C PHE A 204 6.21 -41.13 14.66
N PRO A 205 6.52 -42.02 13.70
CA PRO A 205 6.84 -41.62 12.34
C PRO A 205 5.59 -41.10 11.62
N VAL A 206 5.39 -39.78 11.66
CA VAL A 206 4.36 -39.08 10.88
C VAL A 206 4.85 -38.95 9.44
N LYS A 207 4.92 -40.07 8.71
CA LYS A 207 5.35 -40.10 7.30
C LYS A 207 4.24 -39.77 6.31
N ASN A 208 2.98 -39.78 6.76
CA ASN A 208 1.84 -39.58 5.88
C ASN A 208 1.54 -38.07 5.71
N PRO A 209 1.86 -37.44 4.56
CA PRO A 209 1.60 -36.03 4.34
C PRO A 209 0.11 -35.70 4.27
N TYR A 210 -0.75 -36.69 4.03
CA TYR A 210 -2.21 -36.49 4.01
C TYR A 210 -2.79 -36.10 5.38
N LEU A 211 -2.04 -36.26 6.47
CA LEU A 211 -2.44 -35.77 7.79
C LEU A 211 -2.62 -34.24 7.82
N LEU A 212 -1.96 -33.50 6.93
CA LEU A 212 -2.14 -32.06 6.79
C LEU A 212 -3.55 -31.68 6.26
N LEU A 213 -4.25 -32.59 5.56
CA LEU A 213 -5.64 -32.37 5.15
C LEU A 213 -6.59 -32.25 6.35
N LEU A 214 -6.25 -32.83 7.50
CA LEU A 214 -7.06 -32.68 8.71
C LEU A 214 -7.16 -31.21 9.13
N THR A 215 -6.10 -30.42 8.93
CA THR A 215 -6.18 -28.99 9.22
C THR A 215 -7.00 -28.23 8.18
N VAL A 216 -6.99 -28.66 6.91
CA VAL A 216 -7.89 -28.10 5.91
C VAL A 216 -9.35 -28.35 6.30
N LEU A 217 -9.70 -29.58 6.70
CA LEU A 217 -11.04 -29.93 7.18
C LEU A 217 -11.42 -29.12 8.43
N PHE A 218 -10.47 -28.91 9.35
CA PHE A 218 -10.67 -28.06 10.52
C PHE A 218 -11.07 -26.65 10.12
N ILE A 219 -10.36 -26.01 9.18
CA ILE A 219 -10.68 -24.66 8.68
C ILE A 219 -12.03 -24.62 7.96
N LEU A 220 -12.34 -25.63 7.14
CA LEU A 220 -13.63 -25.72 6.43
C LEU A 220 -14.82 -25.79 7.38
N ALA A 221 -14.67 -26.37 8.57
CA ALA A 221 -15.72 -26.48 9.57
C ALA A 221 -16.02 -25.15 10.30
N ILE A 222 -15.06 -24.21 10.36
CA ILE A 222 -15.13 -23.03 11.26
C ILE A 222 -16.37 -22.17 11.00
N PRO A 223 -16.69 -21.77 9.76
CA PRO A 223 -17.85 -20.93 9.52
C PRO A 223 -19.17 -21.65 9.79
N PHE A 224 -19.19 -22.99 9.87
CA PHE A 224 -20.38 -23.76 10.24
C PHE A 224 -20.57 -23.89 11.76
N ILE A 225 -19.50 -23.74 12.53
CA ILE A 225 -19.55 -23.75 14.00
C ILE A 225 -19.97 -22.38 14.55
N ILE A 226 -19.49 -21.30 13.93
CA ILE A 226 -19.81 -19.93 14.35
C ILE A 226 -21.28 -19.61 14.01
N LYS A 227 -22.08 -19.20 15.01
CA LYS A 227 -23.52 -18.97 14.81
C LYS A 227 -23.90 -17.54 14.43
N ARG A 228 -23.09 -16.53 14.74
CA ARG A 228 -23.42 -15.11 14.51
C ARG A 228 -22.61 -14.50 13.35
N MET A 229 -23.23 -13.57 12.63
CA MET A 229 -22.65 -12.92 11.43
C MET A 229 -21.45 -12.04 11.75
N ASP A 230 -21.50 -11.25 12.83
CA ASP A 230 -20.40 -10.42 13.30
C ASP A 230 -19.13 -11.21 13.65
N HIS A 231 -19.28 -12.40 14.26
CA HIS A 231 -18.15 -13.29 14.52
C HIS A 231 -17.57 -13.90 13.24
N ILE A 232 -18.40 -14.28 12.27
CA ILE A 232 -17.92 -14.72 10.96
C ILE A 232 -17.18 -13.59 10.24
N PHE A 233 -17.75 -12.39 10.23
CA PHE A 233 -17.10 -11.20 9.67
C PHE A 233 -15.71 -11.00 10.29
N ASN A 234 -15.62 -11.03 11.61
CA ASN A 234 -14.34 -10.89 12.31
C ASN A 234 -13.36 -12.01 11.91
N TRP A 235 -13.79 -13.27 11.88
CA TRP A 235 -12.93 -14.40 11.49
C TRP A 235 -12.39 -14.25 10.06
N VAL A 236 -13.22 -13.83 9.11
CA VAL A 236 -12.76 -13.61 7.73
C VAL A 236 -11.77 -12.45 7.65
N ILE A 237 -12.09 -11.31 8.25
CA ILE A 237 -11.21 -10.13 8.22
C ILE A 237 -9.85 -10.44 8.86
N THR A 238 -9.84 -11.05 10.05
CA THR A 238 -8.56 -11.40 10.71
C THR A 238 -7.78 -12.44 9.92
N SER A 239 -8.45 -13.42 9.31
CA SER A 239 -7.79 -14.43 8.46
C SER A 239 -7.18 -13.80 7.20
N LEU A 240 -7.91 -12.91 6.51
CA LEU A 240 -7.39 -12.22 5.32
C LEU A 240 -6.21 -11.30 5.65
N ILE A 241 -6.29 -10.56 6.76
CA ILE A 241 -5.17 -9.74 7.26
C ILE A 241 -3.96 -10.64 7.57
N ALA A 242 -4.16 -11.74 8.30
CA ALA A 242 -3.09 -12.65 8.68
C ALA A 242 -2.42 -13.31 7.47
N ILE A 243 -3.21 -13.76 6.48
CA ILE A 243 -2.69 -14.28 5.22
C ILE A 243 -1.87 -13.22 4.50
N GLY A 244 -2.38 -11.98 4.37
CA GLY A 244 -1.66 -10.88 3.73
C GLY A 244 -0.34 -10.54 4.42
N ILE A 245 -0.33 -10.46 5.77
CA ILE A 245 0.90 -10.26 6.56
C ILE A 245 1.87 -11.45 6.33
N SER A 246 1.37 -12.68 6.33
CA SER A 246 2.19 -13.87 6.10
C SER A 246 2.83 -13.85 4.71
N THR A 247 2.07 -13.53 3.66
CA THR A 247 2.60 -13.41 2.29
C THR A 247 3.68 -12.33 2.26
N PHE A 248 3.41 -11.17 2.87
CA PHE A 248 4.34 -10.05 2.88
C PHE A 248 5.65 -10.40 3.59
N ILE A 249 5.60 -11.00 4.78
CA ILE A 249 6.80 -11.42 5.52
C ILE A 249 7.54 -12.54 4.78
N ALA A 250 6.84 -13.49 4.16
CA ALA A 250 7.46 -14.57 3.40
C ALA A 250 8.20 -14.06 2.15
N LEU A 251 7.69 -13.01 1.51
CA LEU A 251 8.37 -12.37 0.37
C LEU A 251 9.54 -11.49 0.82
N LEU A 252 9.38 -10.71 1.89
CA LEU A 252 10.40 -9.79 2.36
C LEU A 252 11.57 -10.51 3.06
N CYS A 253 11.25 -11.49 3.91
CA CYS A 253 12.20 -12.25 4.71
C CYS A 253 11.90 -13.77 4.61
N PRO A 254 12.17 -14.41 3.46
CA PRO A 254 11.96 -15.84 3.21
C PRO A 254 12.42 -16.79 4.33
N ALA A 255 13.63 -16.56 4.84
CA ALA A 255 14.26 -17.38 5.87
C ALA A 255 13.48 -17.41 7.20
N VAL A 256 12.50 -16.51 7.37
CA VAL A 256 11.60 -16.41 8.53
C VAL A 256 10.15 -16.72 8.14
N GLY A 257 9.63 -16.07 7.11
CA GLY A 257 8.19 -16.10 6.80
C GLY A 257 7.72 -17.30 5.96
N ALA A 258 8.59 -17.92 5.16
CA ALA A 258 8.22 -19.02 4.28
C ALA A 258 8.33 -20.41 4.96
N GLN A 259 8.68 -20.46 6.24
CA GLN A 259 9.14 -21.69 6.91
C GLN A 259 8.03 -22.73 7.15
N TYR A 260 6.76 -22.31 7.09
CA TYR A 260 5.64 -23.25 7.17
C TYR A 260 5.44 -24.07 5.89
N LEU A 261 6.04 -23.69 4.76
CA LEU A 261 5.94 -24.39 3.49
C LEU A 261 7.19 -25.27 3.27
N ALA A 262 7.12 -26.53 3.67
CA ALA A 262 8.17 -27.51 3.38
C ALA A 262 7.92 -28.21 2.03
N GLY A 263 8.66 -27.80 1.00
CA GLY A 263 8.68 -28.48 -0.30
C GLY A 263 7.56 -28.10 -1.28
N LYS A 264 7.76 -28.46 -2.55
CA LYS A 264 6.94 -28.02 -3.69
C LYS A 264 5.58 -28.72 -3.80
N ASP A 265 5.42 -29.92 -3.24
CA ASP A 265 4.24 -30.76 -3.49
C ASP A 265 3.11 -30.58 -2.46
N ALA A 266 3.40 -29.99 -1.30
CA ALA A 266 2.45 -29.88 -0.19
C ALA A 266 1.68 -28.55 -0.09
N PHE A 267 1.94 -27.61 -1.01
CA PHE A 267 1.50 -26.22 -0.85
C PHE A 267 -0.03 -26.03 -0.84
N VAL A 268 -0.78 -26.91 -1.54
CA VAL A 268 -2.23 -26.78 -1.69
C VAL A 268 -2.96 -27.02 -0.37
N TYR A 269 -2.41 -27.88 0.49
CA TYR A 269 -3.06 -28.30 1.74
C TYR A 269 -2.32 -27.81 2.99
N MET A 270 -1.29 -26.97 2.85
CA MET A 270 -0.59 -26.40 4.00
C MET A 270 -1.34 -25.19 4.57
N VAL A 271 -1.83 -25.35 5.79
CA VAL A 271 -2.48 -24.28 6.56
C VAL A 271 -1.49 -23.79 7.62
N PRO A 272 -1.14 -22.50 7.68
CA PRO A 272 -0.26 -22.00 8.72
C PRO A 272 -0.95 -21.96 10.09
N ILE A 273 -0.17 -22.11 11.16
CA ILE A 273 -0.65 -22.21 12.55
C ILE A 273 -1.53 -21.01 12.95
N PHE A 274 -1.24 -19.81 12.46
CA PHE A 274 -2.02 -18.61 12.80
C PHE A 274 -3.50 -18.73 12.42
N LEU A 275 -3.84 -19.45 11.33
CA LEU A 275 -5.25 -19.65 10.94
C LEU A 275 -5.97 -20.59 11.92
N VAL A 276 -5.28 -21.58 12.47
CA VAL A 276 -5.81 -22.46 13.53
C VAL A 276 -6.07 -21.63 14.78
N LEU A 277 -5.12 -20.79 15.19
CA LEU A 277 -5.25 -19.91 16.37
C LEU A 277 -6.40 -18.90 16.22
N LEU A 278 -6.52 -18.21 15.07
CA LEU A 278 -7.62 -17.28 14.79
C LEU A 278 -8.99 -17.96 14.80
N SER A 279 -9.04 -19.20 14.32
CA SER A 279 -10.26 -20.01 14.29
C SER A 279 -10.69 -20.40 15.70
N ILE A 280 -9.77 -20.91 16.53
CA ILE A 280 -10.01 -21.21 17.94
C ILE A 280 -10.47 -19.95 18.69
N ARG A 281 -9.76 -18.82 18.50
CA ARG A 281 -10.11 -17.53 19.11
C ARG A 281 -11.53 -17.09 18.76
N SER A 282 -11.95 -17.31 17.51
CA SER A 282 -13.30 -16.98 17.04
C SER A 282 -14.37 -17.89 17.66
N ILE A 283 -14.06 -19.17 17.88
CA ILE A 283 -14.95 -20.10 18.59
C ILE A 283 -15.09 -19.72 20.07
N PHE A 284 -14.01 -19.33 20.75
CA PHE A 284 -14.08 -18.89 22.15
C PHE A 284 -14.96 -17.66 22.35
N LYS A 285 -15.04 -16.75 21.36
CA LYS A 285 -15.98 -15.62 21.39
C LYS A 285 -17.45 -16.08 21.37
N HIS A 286 -17.72 -17.30 20.90
CA HIS A 286 -19.06 -17.88 20.81
C HIS A 286 -19.39 -18.85 21.96
N SER A 287 -18.52 -19.81 22.26
CA SER A 287 -18.76 -20.85 23.27
C SER A 287 -17.45 -21.32 23.91
N LYS A 288 -17.40 -21.28 25.25
CA LYS A 288 -16.25 -21.75 26.02
C LYS A 288 -16.00 -23.25 25.86
N GLY A 289 -17.05 -24.06 25.94
CA GLY A 289 -16.95 -25.53 25.84
C GLY A 289 -16.45 -25.98 24.48
N LEU A 290 -17.04 -25.45 23.40
CA LEU A 290 -16.55 -25.70 22.04
C LEU A 290 -15.14 -25.14 21.84
N GLY A 291 -14.82 -23.99 22.43
CA GLY A 291 -13.47 -23.42 22.40
C GLY A 291 -12.42 -24.36 22.99
N ILE A 292 -12.68 -24.97 24.15
CA ILE A 292 -11.78 -25.95 24.78
C ILE A 292 -11.60 -27.18 23.88
N LEU A 293 -12.70 -27.76 23.38
CA LEU A 293 -12.67 -28.93 22.50
C LEU A 293 -11.83 -28.66 21.23
N PHE A 294 -12.10 -27.54 20.54
CA PHE A 294 -11.38 -27.16 19.33
C PHE A 294 -9.94 -26.74 19.60
N SER A 295 -9.62 -26.31 20.82
CA SER A 295 -8.23 -26.05 21.23
C SER A 295 -7.44 -27.35 21.34
N LEU A 296 -8.03 -28.40 21.96
CA LEU A 296 -7.37 -29.71 22.06
C LEU A 296 -7.09 -30.28 20.66
N ILE A 297 -8.09 -30.26 19.79
CA ILE A 297 -7.94 -30.68 18.38
C ILE A 297 -6.89 -29.83 17.68
N GLY A 298 -6.96 -28.50 17.82
CA GLY A 298 -6.05 -27.56 17.19
C GLY A 298 -4.61 -27.75 17.64
N VAL A 299 -4.35 -28.04 18.92
CA VAL A 299 -3.00 -28.33 19.43
C VAL A 299 -2.41 -29.55 18.74
N SER A 300 -3.18 -30.63 18.62
CA SER A 300 -2.73 -31.82 17.88
C SER A 300 -2.40 -31.51 16.41
N LEU A 301 -3.25 -30.72 15.73
CA LEU A 301 -3.01 -30.30 14.34
C LEU A 301 -1.78 -29.40 14.19
N MET A 302 -1.57 -28.46 15.12
CA MET A 302 -0.39 -27.60 15.12
C MET A 302 0.90 -28.41 15.31
N ILE A 303 0.91 -29.41 16.19
CA ILE A 303 2.08 -30.31 16.38
C ILE A 303 2.41 -31.06 15.09
N ILE A 304 1.39 -31.57 14.39
CA ILE A 304 1.57 -32.23 13.09
C ILE A 304 2.20 -31.24 12.10
N GLN A 305 1.68 -30.02 11.99
CA GLN A 305 2.20 -29.00 11.08
C GLN A 305 3.65 -28.61 11.36
N LEU A 306 4.06 -28.53 12.63
CA LEU A 306 5.43 -28.22 13.01
C LEU A 306 6.40 -29.32 12.55
N ALA A 307 5.97 -30.58 12.57
CA ALA A 307 6.77 -31.71 12.08
C ALA A 307 6.98 -31.68 10.56
N PHE A 308 6.03 -31.10 9.81
CA PHE A 308 6.12 -30.90 8.36
C PHE A 308 6.62 -29.52 7.94
N SER A 309 7.14 -28.71 8.85
CA SER A 309 7.68 -27.37 8.53
C SER A 309 9.21 -27.40 8.35
N ASN A 310 9.79 -26.43 7.65
CA ASN A 310 11.25 -26.33 7.50
C ASN A 310 11.94 -25.98 8.83
N SER A 311 11.26 -25.21 9.68
CA SER A 311 11.67 -24.85 11.04
C SER A 311 10.45 -24.69 11.93
N ALA A 312 10.34 -25.54 12.94
CA ALA A 312 9.21 -25.54 13.87
C ALA A 312 9.19 -24.25 14.69
N GLU A 313 10.35 -23.79 15.15
CA GLU A 313 10.51 -22.60 15.97
C GLU A 313 10.08 -21.35 15.20
N LEU A 314 10.57 -21.19 13.97
CA LEU A 314 10.22 -20.02 13.15
C LEU A 314 8.76 -20.06 12.69
N HIS A 315 8.25 -21.22 12.30
CA HIS A 315 6.82 -21.36 11.95
C HIS A 315 5.92 -20.99 13.13
N LEU A 316 6.23 -21.45 14.34
CA LEU A 316 5.45 -21.14 15.54
C LEU A 316 5.56 -19.65 15.91
N ILE A 317 6.76 -19.09 16.01
CA ILE A 317 6.99 -17.70 16.42
C ILE A 317 6.35 -16.74 15.42
N SER A 318 6.59 -16.92 14.12
CA SER A 318 6.00 -16.09 13.08
C SER A 318 4.47 -16.17 13.12
N SER A 319 3.90 -17.38 13.29
CA SER A 319 2.45 -17.55 13.40
C SER A 319 1.85 -16.89 14.63
N ILE A 320 2.53 -16.92 15.78
CA ILE A 320 2.06 -16.22 16.99
C ILE A 320 2.07 -14.70 16.76
N ILE A 321 3.13 -14.15 16.19
CA ILE A 321 3.22 -12.72 15.88
C ILE A 321 2.12 -12.30 14.90
N ILE A 322 1.95 -13.05 13.81
CA ILE A 322 0.91 -12.80 12.80
C ILE A 322 -0.50 -12.90 13.43
N PHE A 323 -0.75 -13.93 14.26
CA PHE A 323 -2.00 -14.08 14.99
C PHE A 323 -2.30 -12.87 15.87
N LEU A 324 -1.32 -12.39 16.65
CA LEU A 324 -1.48 -11.24 17.53
C LEU A 324 -1.77 -9.95 16.73
N LEU A 325 -0.99 -9.69 15.67
CA LEU A 325 -1.22 -8.53 14.80
C LEU A 325 -2.61 -8.56 14.16
N ALA A 326 -3.06 -9.74 13.71
CA ALA A 326 -4.34 -9.92 13.07
C ALA A 326 -5.53 -9.85 14.06
N ASP A 327 -5.52 -10.53 15.21
CA ASP A 327 -6.64 -10.46 16.18
C ASP A 327 -6.77 -9.04 16.79
N TYR A 328 -5.66 -8.30 16.91
CA TYR A 328 -5.64 -6.94 17.44
C TYR A 328 -5.69 -5.84 16.38
N TYR A 329 -5.93 -6.15 15.10
CA TYR A 329 -5.89 -5.17 14.01
C TYR A 329 -6.71 -3.90 14.28
N PHE A 330 -7.91 -4.04 14.85
CA PHE A 330 -8.80 -2.92 15.14
C PHE A 330 -8.31 -2.08 16.33
N TYR A 331 -7.73 -2.71 17.35
CA TYR A 331 -7.09 -2.00 18.46
C TYR A 331 -5.84 -1.25 17.99
N ILE A 332 -5.05 -1.85 17.10
CA ILE A 332 -3.90 -1.19 16.46
C ILE A 332 -4.38 0.03 15.67
N TRP A 333 -5.42 -0.12 14.86
CA TRP A 333 -6.04 0.99 14.12
C TRP A 333 -6.51 2.11 15.06
N LEU A 334 -7.29 1.80 16.10
CA LEU A 334 -7.74 2.80 17.07
C LEU A 334 -6.57 3.48 17.79
N SER A 335 -5.52 2.73 18.13
CA SER A 335 -4.31 3.27 18.76
C SER A 335 -3.58 4.25 17.85
N LEU A 336 -3.39 3.89 16.57
CA LEU A 336 -2.77 4.75 15.56
C LEU A 336 -3.61 6.01 15.29
N LYS A 337 -4.94 5.86 15.19
CA LYS A 337 -5.89 6.96 15.03
C LYS A 337 -5.84 7.92 16.22
N ASN A 338 -5.91 7.38 17.44
CA ASN A 338 -5.87 8.18 18.67
C ASN A 338 -4.51 8.85 18.87
N ALA A 339 -3.40 8.18 18.53
CA ALA A 339 -2.08 8.79 18.50
C ALA A 339 -2.00 9.93 17.48
N SER A 340 -2.57 9.73 16.29
CA SER A 340 -2.64 10.78 15.26
C SER A 340 -3.46 11.99 15.72
N GLU A 341 -4.58 11.78 16.41
CA GLU A 341 -5.39 12.86 17.01
C GLU A 341 -4.63 13.60 18.12
N LYS A 342 -3.90 12.87 18.98
CA LYS A 342 -3.03 13.48 20.00
C LYS A 342 -1.95 14.35 19.36
N ILE A 343 -1.27 13.85 18.33
CA ILE A 343 -0.23 14.60 17.61
C ILE A 343 -0.84 15.81 16.89
N ALA A 344 -2.02 15.66 16.28
CA ALA A 344 -2.74 16.74 15.63
C ALA A 344 -3.06 17.92 16.57
N ASN A 345 -3.20 17.63 17.86
CA ASN A 345 -3.47 18.63 18.90
C ASN A 345 -2.26 18.93 19.80
N SER A 346 -1.06 18.52 19.38
CA SER A 346 0.18 18.68 20.16
C SER A 346 0.97 19.95 19.85
N TRP A 347 0.42 20.86 19.04
CA TRP A 347 1.12 22.07 18.60
C TRP A 347 1.68 22.85 19.81
N LYS A 348 2.98 23.15 19.78
CA LYS A 348 3.67 23.86 20.85
C LYS A 348 4.78 24.74 20.28
N GLU A 349 4.89 25.96 20.81
CA GLU A 349 5.97 26.90 20.50
C GLU A 349 6.77 27.24 21.75
N TRP A 350 8.06 27.50 21.58
CA TRP A 350 8.96 28.06 22.58
C TRP A 350 9.61 29.30 22.00
N VAL A 351 9.60 30.40 22.74
CA VAL A 351 10.18 31.68 22.30
C VAL A 351 11.40 32.00 23.16
N PHE A 352 12.55 32.13 22.50
CA PHE A 352 13.83 32.49 23.09
C PHE A 352 14.28 33.83 22.48
N GLY A 353 13.94 34.94 23.14
CA GLY A 353 14.19 36.28 22.61
C GLY A 353 13.49 36.49 21.27
N LYS A 354 14.27 36.69 20.19
CA LYS A 354 13.75 36.90 18.83
C LYS A 354 13.52 35.61 18.04
N VAL A 355 13.89 34.46 18.60
CA VAL A 355 13.82 33.14 17.96
C VAL A 355 12.62 32.38 18.52
N ARG A 356 11.83 31.76 17.65
CA ARG A 356 10.77 30.84 18.04
C ARG A 356 11.05 29.45 17.47
N VAL A 357 10.87 28.44 18.29
CA VAL A 357 10.98 27.02 17.93
C VAL A 357 9.59 26.40 18.00
N ILE A 358 9.20 25.67 16.97
CA ILE A 358 7.90 24.98 16.87
C ILE A 358 8.14 23.48 16.83
N ASN A 359 7.40 22.73 17.65
CA ASN A 359 7.62 21.30 17.86
C ASN A 359 7.57 20.45 16.57
N HIS A 360 6.80 20.85 15.57
CA HIS A 360 6.70 20.09 14.32
C HIS A 360 8.02 20.01 13.54
N GLY A 361 8.96 20.91 13.80
CA GLY A 361 10.31 20.87 13.21
C GLY A 361 11.09 19.61 13.57
N PHE A 362 10.92 19.11 14.80
CA PHE A 362 11.62 17.92 15.28
C PHE A 362 11.24 16.66 14.48
N TYR A 363 9.97 16.53 14.06
CA TYR A 363 9.56 15.39 13.24
C TYR A 363 10.26 15.38 11.89
N VAL A 364 10.29 16.50 11.17
CA VAL A 364 10.95 16.54 9.85
C VAL A 364 12.46 16.41 9.99
N GLY A 365 13.05 17.03 11.02
CA GLY A 365 14.45 16.84 11.36
C GLY A 365 14.82 15.39 11.62
N PHE A 366 14.02 14.69 12.42
CA PHE A 366 14.18 13.25 12.67
C PHE A 366 14.01 12.43 11.39
N GLY A 367 13.05 12.79 10.54
CA GLY A 367 12.89 12.18 9.21
C GLY A 367 14.13 12.33 8.34
N SER A 368 14.70 13.54 8.27
CA SER A 368 15.94 13.79 7.51
C SER A 368 17.14 13.06 8.12
N PHE A 369 17.27 13.04 9.45
CA PHE A 369 18.32 12.30 10.14
C PHE A 369 18.24 10.81 9.79
N LEU A 370 17.07 10.20 10.00
CA LEU A 370 16.87 8.77 9.73
C LEU A 370 17.06 8.48 8.24
N GLY A 371 16.64 9.39 7.37
CA GLY A 371 16.80 9.24 5.93
C GLY A 371 18.27 9.19 5.50
N ILE A 372 19.08 10.15 5.95
CA ILE A 372 20.50 10.19 5.62
C ILE A 372 21.22 8.99 6.25
N LEU A 373 20.87 8.63 7.49
CA LEU A 373 21.43 7.46 8.18
C LEU A 373 21.15 6.16 7.42
N LEU A 374 19.89 5.90 7.06
CA LEU A 374 19.51 4.69 6.31
C LEU A 374 20.15 4.66 4.93
N ALA A 375 20.22 5.80 4.24
CA ALA A 375 20.88 5.87 2.94
C ALA A 375 22.38 5.56 3.04
N GLY A 376 23.06 6.08 4.06
CA GLY A 376 24.46 5.74 4.32
C GLY A 376 24.67 4.30 4.80
N ILE A 377 23.71 3.70 5.51
CA ILE A 377 23.74 2.25 5.82
C ILE A 377 23.67 1.43 4.52
N LEU A 378 22.83 1.82 3.57
CA LEU A 378 22.63 1.03 2.35
C LEU A 378 23.76 1.17 1.33
N VAL A 379 24.37 2.35 1.21
CA VAL A 379 25.39 2.65 0.19
C VAL A 379 26.81 2.72 0.78
N GLY A 380 26.96 2.84 2.10
CA GLY A 380 28.24 2.93 2.80
C GLY A 380 28.74 4.36 3.03
N ASP A 381 29.72 4.47 3.92
CA ASP A 381 30.24 5.75 4.44
C ASP A 381 30.83 6.68 3.38
N ALA A 382 31.32 6.10 2.28
CA ALA A 382 31.91 6.85 1.17
C ALA A 382 30.96 7.86 0.53
N TYR A 383 29.64 7.59 0.55
CA TYR A 383 28.63 8.47 -0.06
C TYR A 383 27.99 9.45 0.93
N ALA A 384 28.38 9.44 2.22
CA ALA A 384 27.72 10.21 3.27
C ALA A 384 27.60 11.72 2.95
N TRP A 385 28.70 12.33 2.49
CA TRP A 385 28.73 13.75 2.12
C TRP A 385 27.90 14.07 0.88
N ALA A 386 27.86 13.16 -0.10
CA ALA A 386 27.04 13.31 -1.29
C ALA A 386 25.55 13.27 -0.94
N ILE A 387 25.14 12.36 -0.04
CA ILE A 387 23.77 12.25 0.46
C ILE A 387 23.37 13.53 1.21
N LEU A 388 24.25 14.05 2.08
CA LEU A 388 24.01 15.30 2.81
C LEU A 388 23.87 16.49 1.84
N MET A 389 24.79 16.61 0.88
CA MET A 389 24.74 17.67 -0.13
C MET A 389 23.44 17.61 -0.92
N PHE A 390 23.03 16.41 -1.35
CA PHE A 390 21.78 16.22 -2.05
C PHE A 390 20.59 16.72 -1.22
N ALA A 391 20.51 16.32 0.05
CA ALA A 391 19.44 16.75 0.95
C ALA A 391 19.41 18.28 1.13
N PHE A 392 20.57 18.92 1.29
CA PHE A 392 20.67 20.37 1.40
C PHE A 392 20.16 21.10 0.16
N VAL A 393 20.61 20.70 -1.03
CA VAL A 393 20.16 21.35 -2.28
C VAL A 393 18.65 21.21 -2.43
N VAL A 394 18.09 20.02 -2.21
CA VAL A 394 16.64 19.81 -2.33
C VAL A 394 15.84 20.69 -1.36
N VAL A 395 16.27 20.78 -0.09
CA VAL A 395 15.58 21.62 0.91
C VAL A 395 15.69 23.10 0.57
N ILE A 396 16.87 23.57 0.13
CA ILE A 396 17.08 24.95 -0.30
C ILE A 396 16.18 25.30 -1.48
N PHE A 397 16.14 24.46 -2.52
CA PHE A 397 15.29 24.70 -3.69
C PHE A 397 13.79 24.62 -3.37
N SER A 398 13.39 23.73 -2.44
CA SER A 398 12.03 23.70 -1.92
C SER A 398 11.64 25.00 -1.22
N ALA A 399 12.55 25.60 -0.45
CA ALA A 399 12.35 26.91 0.17
C ALA A 399 12.32 28.06 -0.86
N LEU A 400 13.30 28.10 -1.78
CA LEU A 400 13.42 29.17 -2.79
C LEU A 400 12.20 29.20 -3.70
N TRP A 401 11.81 28.05 -4.24
CA TRP A 401 10.64 27.93 -5.10
C TRP A 401 9.38 28.45 -4.42
N ALA A 402 9.13 27.96 -3.21
CA ALA A 402 7.93 28.31 -2.48
C ALA A 402 7.93 29.78 -2.09
N GLN A 403 9.10 30.36 -1.79
CA GLN A 403 9.20 31.78 -1.50
C GLN A 403 8.90 32.66 -2.73
N VAL A 404 9.33 32.23 -3.92
CA VAL A 404 9.15 32.98 -5.17
C VAL A 404 7.73 32.83 -5.72
N ILE A 405 7.14 31.64 -5.61
CA ILE A 405 5.87 31.29 -6.28
C ILE A 405 4.69 31.20 -5.32
N GLU A 406 4.88 30.64 -4.12
CA GLU A 406 3.82 30.32 -3.15
C GLU A 406 3.83 31.27 -1.92
N GLY A 407 4.73 32.24 -1.91
CA GLY A 407 4.94 33.16 -0.79
C GLY A 407 3.73 34.06 -0.54
N SER A 408 3.44 34.34 0.73
CA SER A 408 2.40 35.29 1.12
C SER A 408 2.89 36.22 2.24
N GLU A 409 2.14 37.29 2.53
CA GLU A 409 2.50 38.21 3.62
C GLU A 409 2.52 37.54 4.99
N LYS A 410 1.63 36.55 5.20
CA LYS A 410 1.51 35.80 6.46
C LYS A 410 2.55 34.69 6.57
N LEU A 411 2.80 33.97 5.47
CA LEU A 411 3.73 32.84 5.45
C LEU A 411 5.00 33.21 4.67
N LYS A 412 6.03 33.65 5.40
CA LYS A 412 7.30 34.17 4.82
C LYS A 412 8.38 33.10 4.64
N ARG A 413 8.14 31.84 5.01
CA ARG A 413 9.04 30.68 4.80
C ARG A 413 8.24 29.40 4.45
N PRO A 414 7.52 29.35 3.32
CA PRO A 414 6.95 28.09 2.81
C PRO A 414 8.04 27.13 2.30
N PHE A 415 7.69 25.86 2.20
CA PHE A 415 8.46 24.84 1.49
C PHE A 415 7.54 24.16 0.49
N GLY A 416 7.96 24.14 -0.77
CA GLY A 416 7.13 23.78 -1.91
C GLY A 416 7.54 22.44 -2.49
N TYR A 417 6.55 21.65 -2.88
CA TYR A 417 6.78 20.32 -3.45
C TYR A 417 7.48 20.40 -4.81
N TYR A 418 7.04 21.31 -5.70
CA TYR A 418 7.64 21.50 -7.01
C TYR A 418 9.09 22.00 -6.93
N GLY A 419 9.40 22.82 -5.93
CA GLY A 419 10.78 23.22 -5.64
C GLY A 419 11.69 22.06 -5.27
N ALA A 420 11.18 21.06 -4.56
CA ALA A 420 11.95 19.85 -4.29
C ALA A 420 12.23 19.04 -5.57
N LEU A 421 11.27 18.94 -6.49
CA LEU A 421 11.47 18.27 -7.79
C LEU A 421 12.54 18.95 -8.64
N VAL A 422 12.51 20.28 -8.72
CA VAL A 422 13.58 21.06 -9.39
C VAL A 422 14.91 20.87 -8.64
N GLY A 423 14.85 20.88 -7.31
CA GLY A 423 15.99 20.63 -6.44
C GLY A 423 16.68 19.29 -6.70
N ILE A 424 15.97 18.23 -7.07
CA ILE A 424 16.56 16.93 -7.43
C ILE A 424 17.51 17.06 -8.62
N ILE A 425 17.18 17.89 -9.62
CA ILE A 425 18.02 18.10 -10.81
C ILE A 425 19.33 18.78 -10.40
N PHE A 426 19.25 19.86 -9.62
CA PHE A 426 20.43 20.58 -9.14
C PHE A 426 21.25 19.78 -8.12
N ALA A 427 20.59 18.99 -7.27
CA ALA A 427 21.23 18.09 -6.32
C ALA A 427 22.00 16.99 -7.05
N SER A 428 21.42 16.44 -8.11
CA SER A 428 22.07 15.47 -9.00
C SER A 428 23.31 16.07 -9.68
N LEU A 429 23.21 17.31 -10.17
CA LEU A 429 24.36 18.02 -10.75
C LEU A 429 25.46 18.25 -9.70
N ALA A 430 25.11 18.69 -8.49
CA ALA A 430 26.08 18.91 -7.42
C ALA A 430 26.81 17.60 -7.03
N VAL A 431 26.07 16.50 -6.88
CA VAL A 431 26.63 15.17 -6.60
C VAL A 431 27.54 14.70 -7.72
N TRP A 432 27.16 14.94 -8.98
CA TRP A 432 27.99 14.60 -10.14
C TRP A 432 29.30 15.40 -10.15
N ILE A 433 29.24 16.71 -9.87
CA ILE A 433 30.44 17.57 -9.75
C ILE A 433 31.37 17.10 -8.63
N MET A 434 30.82 16.56 -7.54
CA MET A 434 31.58 15.95 -6.45
C MET A 434 32.24 14.59 -6.84
N GLY A 435 32.04 14.10 -8.06
CA GLY A 435 32.63 12.86 -8.57
C GLY A 435 31.87 11.58 -8.19
N PHE A 436 30.64 11.69 -7.68
CA PHE A 436 29.83 10.55 -7.27
C PHE A 436 28.87 10.07 -8.38
N ASN A 437 28.53 8.78 -8.32
CA ASN A 437 27.51 8.23 -9.19
C ASN A 437 26.12 8.69 -8.73
N VAL A 438 25.49 9.55 -9.53
CA VAL A 438 24.16 10.10 -9.27
C VAL A 438 23.08 9.02 -9.17
N TRP A 439 23.17 7.95 -9.97
CA TRP A 439 22.17 6.89 -9.96
C TRP A 439 22.17 6.12 -8.65
N VAL A 440 23.33 5.92 -8.02
CA VAL A 440 23.41 5.32 -6.68
C VAL A 440 22.63 6.17 -5.68
N ILE A 441 22.82 7.49 -5.72
CA ILE A 441 22.10 8.44 -4.85
C ILE A 441 20.59 8.44 -5.14
N ILE A 442 20.17 8.50 -6.41
CA ILE A 442 18.76 8.44 -6.78
C ILE A 442 18.12 7.13 -6.31
N GLY A 443 18.79 6.00 -6.52
CA GLY A 443 18.32 4.68 -6.09
C GLY A 443 18.12 4.61 -4.58
N VAL A 444 19.16 4.93 -3.80
CA VAL A 444 19.07 4.83 -2.34
C VAL A 444 18.07 5.83 -1.75
N ILE A 445 18.03 7.05 -2.28
CA ILE A 445 17.04 8.04 -1.84
C ILE A 445 15.63 7.54 -2.15
N SER A 446 15.40 6.87 -3.27
CA SER A 446 14.09 6.29 -3.60
C SER A 446 13.66 5.23 -2.58
N VAL A 447 14.58 4.38 -2.12
CA VAL A 447 14.32 3.39 -1.06
C VAL A 447 13.96 4.06 0.26
N VAL A 448 14.65 5.15 0.58
CA VAL A 448 14.57 5.79 1.89
C VAL A 448 13.44 6.84 1.98
N MET A 449 13.06 7.44 0.85
CA MET A 449 12.09 8.54 0.79
C MET A 449 10.71 8.19 1.35
N PRO A 450 10.13 7.00 1.18
CA PRO A 450 8.86 6.66 1.80
C PRO A 450 8.88 6.79 3.33
N TRP A 451 9.97 6.40 3.98
CA TRP A 451 10.16 6.52 5.43
C TRP A 451 10.24 7.99 5.85
N VAL A 452 11.04 8.79 5.13
CA VAL A 452 11.19 10.23 5.36
C VAL A 452 9.85 10.96 5.18
N GLN A 453 9.12 10.65 4.11
CA GLN A 453 7.82 11.22 3.82
C GLN A 453 6.75 10.79 4.82
N GLY A 454 6.79 9.53 5.26
CA GLY A 454 5.94 9.01 6.34
C GLY A 454 6.13 9.80 7.62
N ILE A 455 7.36 9.98 8.08
CA ILE A 455 7.67 10.79 9.26
C ILE A 455 7.26 12.26 9.04
N GLY A 456 7.44 12.80 7.83
CA GLY A 456 6.99 14.14 7.46
C GLY A 456 5.47 14.35 7.62
N ARG A 457 4.64 13.29 7.64
CA ARG A 457 3.20 13.39 7.89
C ARG A 457 2.87 13.75 9.34
N PHE A 458 3.76 13.53 10.30
CA PHE A 458 3.58 14.04 11.67
C PHE A 458 3.55 15.57 11.71
N ARG A 459 4.40 16.25 10.92
CA ARG A 459 4.30 17.71 10.74
C ARG A 459 2.94 18.10 10.16
N CYS A 460 2.42 17.33 9.19
CA CYS A 460 1.12 17.61 8.59
C CYS A 460 -0.01 17.53 9.63
N LEU A 461 0.05 16.52 10.51
CA LEU A 461 -0.87 16.39 11.65
C LEU A 461 -0.78 17.63 12.55
N VAL A 462 0.41 18.01 13.03
CA VAL A 462 0.57 19.16 13.95
C VAL A 462 0.09 20.48 13.33
N ASN A 463 0.43 20.73 12.05
CA ASN A 463 0.05 21.96 11.36
C ASN A 463 -1.40 21.96 10.85
N GLY A 464 -2.05 20.80 10.78
CA GLY A 464 -3.37 20.64 10.19
C GLY A 464 -3.41 20.87 8.68
N CYS A 465 -2.28 20.78 7.98
CA CYS A 465 -2.28 20.71 6.52
C CYS A 465 -2.56 19.28 6.08
N CYS A 466 -2.99 19.11 4.82
CA CYS A 466 -3.25 17.81 4.23
C CYS A 466 -4.37 17.02 4.93
N HIS A 467 -5.29 17.71 5.62
CA HIS A 467 -6.37 17.09 6.38
C HIS A 467 -7.44 16.46 5.48
N GLY A 468 -8.17 15.50 6.02
CA GLY A 468 -9.24 14.83 5.30
C GLY A 468 -10.53 15.63 5.20
N SER A 469 -11.46 15.13 4.38
CA SER A 469 -12.86 15.58 4.37
C SER A 469 -13.61 15.06 5.60
N LYS A 470 -14.81 15.59 5.84
CA LYS A 470 -15.70 15.12 6.90
C LYS A 470 -16.01 13.63 6.76
N VAL A 471 -16.12 12.94 7.88
CA VAL A 471 -16.53 11.54 7.98
C VAL A 471 -17.52 11.38 9.14
N ASP A 472 -18.52 10.53 8.95
CA ASP A 472 -19.63 10.41 9.92
C ASP A 472 -19.29 9.48 11.10
N HIS A 473 -18.26 8.63 10.96
CA HIS A 473 -17.97 7.57 11.93
C HIS A 473 -16.74 7.88 12.82
N PRO A 474 -16.88 7.87 14.16
CA PRO A 474 -15.79 8.21 15.10
C PRO A 474 -14.64 7.20 15.11
N ASP A 475 -14.91 5.94 14.73
CA ASP A 475 -13.86 4.91 14.58
C ASP A 475 -12.92 5.19 13.40
N ILE A 476 -13.29 6.08 12.47
CA ILE A 476 -12.49 6.42 11.29
C ILE A 476 -11.79 7.77 11.50
N GLY A 477 -12.53 8.78 11.96
CA GLY A 477 -12.08 10.17 11.98
C GLY A 477 -11.20 10.58 13.17
N ILE A 478 -10.45 11.66 12.96
CA ILE A 478 -9.74 12.43 14.00
C ILE A 478 -10.27 13.86 14.06
N ARG A 479 -10.09 14.53 15.20
CA ARG A 479 -10.50 15.93 15.43
C ARG A 479 -9.34 16.87 15.67
N TYR A 480 -9.53 18.13 15.27
CA TYR A 480 -8.59 19.23 15.51
C TYR A 480 -9.24 20.29 16.39
N PHE A 481 -8.52 20.77 17.40
CA PHE A 481 -8.97 21.77 18.36
C PHE A 481 -8.03 22.96 18.47
N HIS A 482 -6.74 22.77 18.17
CA HIS A 482 -5.73 23.82 18.36
C HIS A 482 -5.91 24.97 17.35
N ASN A 483 -5.99 26.22 17.82
CA ASN A 483 -6.30 27.38 16.97
C ASN A 483 -5.24 27.67 15.90
N ARG A 484 -3.97 27.31 16.14
CA ARG A 484 -2.88 27.43 15.14
C ARG A 484 -2.92 26.36 14.03
N SER A 485 -3.73 25.31 14.18
CA SER A 485 -3.94 24.33 13.11
C SER A 485 -4.67 25.00 11.95
N ARG A 486 -4.25 24.71 10.71
CA ARG A 486 -4.92 25.20 9.50
C ARG A 486 -6.37 24.69 9.40
N VAL A 487 -6.67 23.53 9.98
CA VAL A 487 -8.05 23.01 10.08
C VAL A 487 -8.96 23.98 10.83
N CYS A 488 -8.46 24.54 11.94
CA CYS A 488 -9.20 25.49 12.77
C CYS A 488 -9.16 26.90 12.19
N GLY A 489 -7.99 27.36 11.76
CA GLY A 489 -7.74 28.76 11.37
C GLY A 489 -8.04 29.11 9.92
N ILE A 490 -8.13 28.13 9.01
CA ILE A 490 -8.37 28.36 7.57
C ILE A 490 -9.61 27.61 7.09
N SER A 491 -9.71 26.31 7.42
CA SER A 491 -10.80 25.47 6.90
C SER A 491 -12.10 25.56 7.71
N HIS A 492 -12.07 26.17 8.91
CA HIS A 492 -13.20 26.29 9.84
C HIS A 492 -13.86 24.94 10.22
N LEU A 493 -13.05 23.88 10.35
CA LEU A 493 -13.51 22.51 10.66
C LEU A 493 -13.13 22.08 12.09
N LYS A 494 -13.06 23.01 13.03
CA LYS A 494 -12.71 22.74 14.42
C LYS A 494 -13.72 21.78 15.05
N GLY A 495 -13.24 20.70 15.68
CA GLY A 495 -14.08 19.70 16.35
C GLY A 495 -14.82 18.71 15.44
N GLU A 496 -14.79 18.93 14.13
CA GLU A 496 -15.39 18.02 13.14
C GLU A 496 -14.58 16.73 13.01
N LEU A 497 -15.26 15.62 12.74
CA LEU A 497 -14.61 14.34 12.41
C LEU A 497 -14.08 14.38 10.98
N LEU A 498 -12.76 14.29 10.83
CA LEU A 498 -12.10 14.31 9.53
C LEU A 498 -11.35 13.01 9.27
N HIS A 499 -11.32 12.57 8.01
CA HIS A 499 -10.44 11.47 7.62
C HIS A 499 -8.97 11.78 8.03
N PRO A 500 -8.27 10.86 8.70
CA PRO A 500 -6.85 11.02 9.01
C PRO A 500 -6.00 10.71 7.79
N THR A 501 -6.15 11.49 6.71
CA THR A 501 -5.37 11.34 5.46
C THR A 501 -3.85 11.32 5.67
N PRO A 502 -3.24 12.06 6.62
CA PRO A 502 -1.82 11.87 6.93
C PRO A 502 -1.50 10.46 7.44
N LEU A 503 -2.39 9.84 8.23
CA LEU A 503 -2.22 8.46 8.70
C LEU A 503 -2.36 7.45 7.57
N TYR A 504 -3.31 7.65 6.65
CA TYR A 504 -3.43 6.81 5.45
C TYR A 504 -2.13 6.83 4.63
N ALA A 505 -1.56 8.02 4.43
CA ALA A 505 -0.28 8.17 3.74
C ALA A 505 0.87 7.50 4.50
N MET A 506 0.94 7.61 5.84
CA MET A 506 1.97 6.93 6.63
C MET A 506 1.93 5.42 6.47
N ILE A 507 0.74 4.81 6.54
CA ILE A 507 0.56 3.37 6.40
C ILE A 507 0.97 2.91 4.99
N TRP A 508 0.53 3.62 3.95
CA TRP A 508 0.89 3.28 2.58
C TRP A 508 2.40 3.40 2.33
N LEU A 509 3.01 4.52 2.72
CA LEU A 509 4.44 4.76 2.52
C LEU A 509 5.32 3.76 3.29
N PHE A 510 4.89 3.31 4.46
CA PHE A 510 5.56 2.25 5.21
C PHE A 510 5.64 0.94 4.41
N LEU A 511 4.55 0.54 3.76
CA LEU A 511 4.53 -0.65 2.89
C LEU A 511 5.39 -0.45 1.64
N VAL A 512 5.32 0.73 1.01
CA VAL A 512 6.16 1.06 -0.16
C VAL A 512 7.64 1.01 0.20
N GLY A 513 8.04 1.55 1.36
CA GLY A 513 9.43 1.53 1.81
C GLY A 513 10.03 0.12 1.88
N PHE A 514 9.26 -0.86 2.37
CA PHE A 514 9.68 -2.25 2.40
C PHE A 514 9.78 -2.89 1.01
N VAL A 515 8.84 -2.60 0.11
CA VAL A 515 8.93 -3.09 -1.28
C VAL A 515 10.20 -2.57 -1.94
N LEU A 516 10.53 -1.29 -1.78
CA LEU A 516 11.73 -0.71 -2.37
C LEU A 516 13.02 -1.22 -1.70
N LEU A 517 12.98 -1.46 -0.39
CA LEU A 517 14.09 -2.08 0.32
C LEU A 517 14.34 -3.52 -0.16
N PHE A 518 13.27 -4.28 -0.40
CA PHE A 518 13.36 -5.62 -1.00
C PHE A 518 14.02 -5.57 -2.38
N LEU A 519 13.60 -4.64 -3.25
CA LEU A 519 14.20 -4.47 -4.57
C LEU A 519 15.68 -4.09 -4.49
N TRP A 520 16.05 -3.22 -3.55
CA TRP A 520 17.45 -2.86 -3.29
C TRP A 520 18.28 -4.07 -2.87
N GLN A 521 17.76 -4.92 -1.99
CA GLN A 521 18.45 -6.13 -1.51
C GLN A 521 18.59 -7.23 -2.57
N HIS A 522 17.83 -7.15 -3.66
CA HIS A 522 17.87 -8.09 -4.79
C HIS A 522 18.53 -7.45 -6.03
N ASP A 523 19.36 -6.43 -5.83
CA ASP A 523 20.19 -5.80 -6.86
C ASP A 523 19.41 -5.28 -8.08
N PHE A 524 18.17 -4.81 -7.88
CA PHE A 524 17.45 -4.12 -8.95
C PHE A 524 18.12 -2.78 -9.30
N SER A 525 18.07 -2.38 -10.57
CA SER A 525 18.71 -1.14 -11.01
C SER A 525 18.13 0.10 -10.31
N PRO A 526 18.94 1.14 -10.06
CA PRO A 526 18.44 2.37 -9.43
C PRO A 526 17.31 3.06 -10.20
N SER A 527 17.34 3.01 -11.54
CA SER A 527 16.28 3.56 -12.39
C SER A 527 14.96 2.80 -12.19
N PHE A 528 15.03 1.47 -12.07
CA PHE A 528 13.86 0.64 -11.80
C PHE A 528 13.27 0.92 -10.41
N ILE A 529 14.12 0.98 -9.37
CA ILE A 529 13.69 1.31 -8.00
C ILE A 529 13.04 2.70 -7.95
N PHE A 530 13.64 3.69 -8.61
CA PHE A 530 13.05 5.03 -8.72
C PHE A 530 11.72 5.03 -9.48
N GLY A 531 11.62 4.26 -10.56
CA GLY A 531 10.37 4.08 -11.30
C GLY A 531 9.26 3.49 -10.44
N LEU A 532 9.55 2.42 -9.69
CA LEU A 532 8.61 1.81 -8.76
C LEU A 532 8.22 2.73 -7.61
N TYR A 533 9.17 3.53 -7.10
CA TYR A 533 8.89 4.58 -6.13
C TYR A 533 7.83 5.55 -6.66
N LEU A 534 8.00 6.08 -7.87
CA LEU A 534 7.05 7.01 -8.50
C LEU A 534 5.68 6.38 -8.78
N ILE A 535 5.65 5.12 -9.21
CA ILE A 535 4.41 4.37 -9.46
C ILE A 535 3.65 4.17 -8.15
N LEU A 536 4.27 3.55 -7.14
CA LEU A 536 3.59 3.17 -5.92
C LEU A 536 3.17 4.40 -5.09
N THR A 537 4.03 5.42 -5.00
CA THR A 537 3.65 6.67 -4.34
C THR A 537 2.57 7.42 -5.11
N GLY A 538 2.60 7.40 -6.44
CA GLY A 538 1.54 7.96 -7.30
C GLY A 538 0.19 7.29 -7.08
N ILE A 539 0.14 5.95 -7.07
CA ILE A 539 -1.08 5.17 -6.81
C ILE A 539 -1.67 5.53 -5.44
N GLY A 540 -0.86 5.51 -4.37
CA GLY A 540 -1.32 5.90 -3.04
C GLY A 540 -1.77 7.36 -2.97
N ARG A 541 -1.07 8.26 -3.66
CA ARG A 541 -1.42 9.68 -3.71
C ARG A 541 -2.75 9.93 -4.39
N PHE A 542 -3.06 9.19 -5.46
CA PHE A 542 -4.34 9.30 -6.16
C PHE A 542 -5.52 9.03 -5.23
N VAL A 543 -5.40 8.02 -4.36
CA VAL A 543 -6.41 7.67 -3.35
C VAL A 543 -6.42 8.69 -2.20
N GLU A 544 -5.26 9.00 -1.60
CA GLU A 544 -5.15 9.97 -0.50
C GLU A 544 -5.82 11.30 -0.85
N GLU A 545 -5.55 11.82 -2.05
CA GLU A 545 -6.06 13.10 -2.52
C GLU A 545 -7.58 13.12 -2.65
N ALA A 546 -8.20 11.99 -2.97
CA ALA A 546 -9.66 11.87 -3.09
C ALA A 546 -10.38 12.13 -1.75
N TYR A 547 -9.75 11.72 -0.64
CA TYR A 547 -10.29 11.88 0.72
C TYR A 547 -9.85 13.17 1.41
N ARG A 548 -9.08 14.04 0.76
CA ARG A 548 -8.66 15.33 1.36
C ARG A 548 -9.82 16.32 1.48
N GLY A 549 -9.78 17.18 2.49
CA GLY A 549 -10.77 18.23 2.73
C GLY A 549 -10.31 19.65 2.39
N GLU A 550 -9.14 19.80 1.76
CA GLU A 550 -8.57 21.12 1.45
C GLU A 550 -9.34 21.81 0.31
N VAL A 551 -9.92 22.99 0.60
CA VAL A 551 -10.78 23.75 -0.33
C VAL A 551 -9.99 24.36 -1.51
N GLN A 552 -8.67 24.49 -1.36
CA GLN A 552 -7.80 25.23 -2.28
C GLN A 552 -7.36 24.43 -3.52
N THR A 553 -7.57 23.11 -3.55
CA THR A 553 -7.09 22.28 -4.67
C THR A 553 -8.03 22.40 -5.88
N PRO A 554 -7.55 22.88 -7.05
CA PRO A 554 -8.38 22.97 -8.25
C PRO A 554 -8.86 21.60 -8.71
N ILE A 555 -10.11 21.52 -9.17
CA ILE A 555 -10.69 20.34 -9.81
C ILE A 555 -10.70 20.57 -11.32
N PHE A 556 -10.02 19.70 -12.06
CA PHE A 556 -9.95 19.72 -13.52
C PHE A 556 -10.50 18.42 -14.09
N ARG A 557 -11.55 18.51 -14.93
CA ARG A 557 -12.22 17.35 -15.57
C ARG A 557 -12.62 16.24 -14.60
N GLY A 558 -13.12 16.62 -13.42
CA GLY A 558 -13.66 15.67 -12.42
C GLY A 558 -12.62 15.08 -11.47
N LEU A 559 -11.32 15.34 -11.67
CA LEU A 559 -10.24 14.96 -10.76
C LEU A 559 -9.57 16.20 -10.17
N ARG A 560 -9.04 16.07 -8.95
CA ARG A 560 -8.23 17.12 -8.33
C ARG A 560 -6.88 17.25 -9.04
N LEU A 561 -6.28 18.44 -9.03
CA LEU A 561 -4.98 18.69 -9.66
C LEU A 561 -3.92 17.66 -9.23
N TYR A 562 -3.86 17.32 -7.95
CA TYR A 562 -2.88 16.36 -7.44
C TYR A 562 -3.19 14.88 -7.79
N GLN A 563 -4.41 14.55 -8.20
CA GLN A 563 -4.71 13.26 -8.80
C GLN A 563 -4.15 13.18 -10.23
N TRP A 564 -4.16 14.29 -10.98
CA TRP A 564 -3.49 14.36 -12.28
C TRP A 564 -1.97 14.26 -12.15
N THR A 565 -1.36 14.93 -11.17
CA THR A 565 0.08 14.79 -10.92
C THR A 565 0.44 13.38 -10.46
N ALA A 566 -0.45 12.69 -9.73
CA ALA A 566 -0.28 11.29 -9.37
C ALA A 566 -0.29 10.37 -10.60
N ILE A 567 -1.20 10.58 -11.55
CA ILE A 567 -1.21 9.86 -12.83
C ILE A 567 0.09 10.11 -13.61
N LEU A 568 0.54 11.38 -13.69
CA LEU A 568 1.80 11.72 -14.33
C LEU A 568 2.99 11.05 -13.65
N SER A 569 3.03 10.99 -12.32
CA SER A 569 4.05 10.27 -11.54
C SER A 569 4.09 8.78 -11.91
N VAL A 570 2.92 8.13 -12.05
CA VAL A 570 2.86 6.73 -12.49
C VAL A 570 3.43 6.57 -13.90
N LEU A 571 3.06 7.44 -14.85
CA LEU A 571 3.57 7.37 -16.22
C LEU A 571 5.09 7.60 -16.29
N LEU A 572 5.59 8.62 -15.57
CA LEU A 572 7.03 8.86 -15.45
C LEU A 572 7.74 7.68 -14.81
N GLY A 573 7.15 7.10 -13.77
CA GLY A 573 7.69 5.91 -13.13
C GLY A 573 7.81 4.72 -14.08
N ILE A 574 6.80 4.47 -14.91
CA ILE A 574 6.86 3.45 -15.97
C ILE A 574 8.02 3.75 -16.93
N ILE A 575 8.15 4.99 -17.41
CA ILE A 575 9.27 5.38 -18.27
C ILE A 575 10.62 5.13 -17.58
N MET A 576 10.77 5.46 -16.29
CA MET A 576 12.00 5.21 -15.54
C MET A 576 12.33 3.72 -15.44
N THR A 577 11.33 2.83 -15.34
CA THR A 577 11.58 1.37 -15.34
C THR A 577 12.11 0.85 -16.68
N LEU A 578 11.95 1.59 -17.78
CA LEU A 578 12.48 1.23 -19.10
C LEU A 578 13.95 1.65 -19.29
N ILE A 579 14.50 2.48 -18.39
CA ILE A 579 15.86 2.99 -18.53
C ILE A 579 16.85 1.98 -17.96
N ASN A 580 17.73 1.47 -18.81
CA ASN A 580 18.80 0.56 -18.39
C ASN A 580 19.95 1.33 -17.75
N VAL A 581 20.11 1.15 -16.44
CA VAL A 581 21.21 1.67 -15.64
C VAL A 581 21.90 0.49 -14.98
N ASN A 582 23.22 0.39 -15.15
CA ASN A 582 24.00 -0.67 -14.54
C ASN A 582 23.96 -0.55 -13.01
N VAL A 583 23.79 -1.69 -12.34
CA VAL A 583 23.83 -1.79 -10.88
C VAL A 583 25.27 -1.55 -10.44
N VAL A 584 25.46 -0.62 -9.51
CA VAL A 584 26.76 -0.37 -8.89
C VAL A 584 26.69 -0.89 -7.47
N VAL A 585 27.34 -2.02 -7.23
CA VAL A 585 27.44 -2.60 -5.89
C VAL A 585 28.48 -1.80 -5.10
N VAL A 586 28.04 -1.16 -4.02
CA VAL A 586 28.91 -0.41 -3.11
C VAL A 586 29.02 -1.15 -1.79
N ALA A 587 30.22 -1.22 -1.22
CA ALA A 587 30.43 -1.86 0.08
C ALA A 587 29.71 -1.07 1.18
N SER A 588 28.72 -1.70 1.81
CA SER A 588 27.98 -1.17 2.96
C SER A 588 28.84 -1.25 4.24
N THR A 589 29.77 -0.33 4.41
CA THR A 589 30.45 -0.11 5.70
C THR A 589 29.87 1.12 6.38
N LEU A 590 29.26 0.93 7.56
CA LEU A 590 28.81 2.04 8.38
C LEU A 590 30.02 2.70 9.04
N GLY A 591 30.22 3.99 8.80
CA GLY A 591 31.27 4.77 9.42
C GLY A 591 30.76 6.04 10.10
N TRP A 592 31.70 6.80 10.65
CA TRP A 592 31.40 8.04 11.37
C TRP A 592 30.89 9.15 10.44
N MET A 593 31.28 9.17 9.16
CA MET A 593 30.85 10.22 8.23
C MET A 593 29.33 10.17 8.00
N THR A 594 28.76 8.98 7.94
CA THR A 594 27.32 8.74 7.81
C THR A 594 26.57 9.29 9.00
N LEU A 595 27.02 8.95 10.22
CA LEU A 595 26.38 9.42 11.45
C LEU A 595 26.47 10.95 11.56
N ILE A 596 27.65 11.52 11.30
CA ILE A 596 27.87 12.98 11.33
C ILE A 596 26.98 13.66 10.29
N SER A 597 26.93 13.15 9.06
CA SER A 597 26.09 13.68 7.98
C SER A 597 24.61 13.63 8.34
N ALA A 598 24.16 12.54 8.95
CA ALA A 598 22.79 12.40 9.42
C ALA A 598 22.44 13.43 10.50
N ILE A 599 23.32 13.62 11.49
CA ILE A 599 23.15 14.61 12.57
C ILE A 599 23.06 16.02 11.97
N ILE A 600 24.01 16.39 11.10
CA ILE A 600 24.05 17.70 10.45
C ILE A 600 22.77 17.93 9.63
N GLY A 601 22.38 16.98 8.79
CA GLY A 601 21.18 17.08 7.96
C GLY A 601 19.88 17.16 8.78
N GLY A 602 19.78 16.40 9.86
CA GLY A 602 18.66 16.43 10.79
C GLY A 602 18.53 17.76 11.52
N LEU A 603 19.64 18.29 12.04
CA LEU A 603 19.68 19.61 12.71
C LEU A 603 19.34 20.74 11.73
N PHE A 604 19.93 20.73 10.53
CA PHE A 604 19.62 21.69 9.48
C PHE A 604 18.14 21.68 9.12
N THR A 605 17.56 20.50 8.89
CA THR A 605 16.14 20.39 8.53
C THR A 605 15.23 20.82 9.69
N THR A 606 15.58 20.47 10.94
CA THR A 606 14.88 20.93 12.15
C THR A 606 14.86 22.46 12.20
N PHE A 607 16.01 23.09 11.98
CA PHE A 607 16.13 24.55 12.00
C PHE A 607 15.33 25.18 10.84
N ALA A 608 15.55 24.72 9.61
CA ALA A 608 14.93 25.25 8.41
C ALA A 608 13.39 25.22 8.50
N MET A 609 12.85 24.12 9.01
CA MET A 609 11.41 23.83 9.01
C MET A 609 10.73 24.03 10.37
N GLY A 610 11.47 24.26 11.45
CA GLY A 610 10.94 24.35 12.81
C GLY A 610 11.30 25.62 13.57
N VAL A 611 12.24 26.43 13.08
CA VAL A 611 12.72 27.63 13.76
C VAL A 611 12.43 28.86 12.91
N ASP A 612 11.78 29.86 13.50
CA ASP A 612 11.45 31.12 12.85
C ASP A 612 11.66 32.34 13.76
N PHE A 613 11.41 33.52 13.20
CA PHE A 613 11.71 34.83 13.79
C PHE A 613 10.43 35.69 13.71
N PRO A 614 9.48 35.54 14.65
CA PRO A 614 8.14 36.11 14.56
C PRO A 614 8.12 37.64 14.50
N GLN A 615 9.14 38.29 15.06
CA GLN A 615 9.30 39.75 15.08
C GLN A 615 9.95 40.31 13.79
N SER A 616 10.46 39.46 12.90
CA SER A 616 11.14 39.89 11.69
C SER A 616 10.21 39.90 10.48
N ASN A 617 10.30 40.97 9.68
CA ASN A 617 9.61 41.09 8.41
C ASN A 617 10.45 40.66 7.20
N ALA A 618 11.69 40.20 7.41
CA ALA A 618 12.55 39.74 6.34
C ALA A 618 11.97 38.52 5.58
N ARG A 619 12.42 38.30 4.35
CA ARG A 619 12.12 37.05 3.64
C ARG A 619 12.70 35.86 4.42
N PHE A 620 12.02 34.72 4.37
CA PHE A 620 12.35 33.52 5.16
C PHE A 620 12.28 33.71 6.68
N SER A 621 11.55 34.69 7.21
CA SER A 621 11.53 34.90 8.67
C SER A 621 10.43 34.15 9.43
N ARG A 622 9.29 33.81 8.83
CA ARG A 622 8.10 33.28 9.55
C ARG A 622 7.55 31.99 8.94
N LEU A 623 7.33 30.98 9.77
CA LEU A 623 6.80 29.66 9.39
C LEU A 623 5.28 29.56 9.50
N VAL A 624 4.64 30.34 10.38
CA VAL A 624 3.16 30.53 10.52
C VAL A 624 2.86 31.87 11.19
#